data_AF-H1LYI7-F1
#
_entry.id   AF-H1LYI7-F1
#
_cell.length_a   1.000
_cell.length_b   1.000
_cell.length_c   1.000
_cell.angle_alpha   90.00
_cell.angle_beta   90.00
_cell.angle_gamma   90.00
#
_symmetry.space_group_name_H-M   'P 1'
#
loop_
_entity.id
_entity.type
_entity.pdbx_description
1 polymer ?
#
loop_
_entity_poly.entity_id
_entity_poly.type
_entity_poly.pdbx_seq_one_letter_code
_entity_poly.pdbx_strand_id
1 'polypeptide(L)' 'MDRVSAARTIVNADERMAEYDELEKKIVTEDFAWLPMFSKEHYYGVSKNIEGFKPNWAGISDMRFVGFSKK' A
#
# COMPACT_ATOMS: atom_id res chain seq x y z
N MET A 1 5.11 5.99 21.17
CA MET A 1 4.63 6.71 19.97
C MET A 1 5.69 7.65 19.39
N ASP A 2 6.69 8.05 20.18
CA ASP A 2 7.68 9.05 19.78
C ASP A 2 8.61 8.57 18.64
N ARG A 3 8.98 7.28 18.59
CA ARG A 3 9.76 6.71 17.46
C ARG A 3 9.04 6.83 16.12
N VAL A 4 7.74 6.52 16.07
CA VAL A 4 6.94 6.67 14.84
C VAL A 4 6.82 8.13 14.44
N SER A 5 6.68 9.04 15.41
CA SER A 5 6.64 10.48 15.13
C SER A 5 7.98 10.99 14.59
N ALA A 6 9.10 10.50 15.12
CA ALA A 6 10.44 10.84 14.65
C ALA A 6 10.70 10.32 13.22
N ALA A 7 10.29 9.08 12.92
CA ALA A 7 10.43 8.49 11.59
C ALA A 7 9.73 9.32 10.49
N ARG A 8 8.61 9.99 10.82
CA ARG A 8 7.90 10.89 9.88
C ARG A 8 8.69 12.15 9.52
N THR A 9 9.65 12.55 10.35
CA THR A 9 10.48 13.75 10.12
C THR A 9 11.75 13.47 9.33
N ILE A 10 12.09 12.21 9.08
CA ILE A 10 13.25 11.81 8.28
C ILE A 10 13.01 12.18 6.81
N VAL A 11 13.92 12.98 6.26
CA VAL A 11 13.87 13.49 4.88
C VAL A 11 14.36 12.43 3.88
N ASN A 12 15.40 11.67 4.24
CA ASN A 12 15.95 10.61 3.41
C ASN A 12 14.96 9.43 3.34
N ALA A 13 14.58 9.03 2.12
CA ALA A 13 13.59 7.98 1.89
C ALA A 13 14.10 6.60 2.31
N ASP A 14 15.38 6.30 2.07
CA ASP A 14 15.96 4.97 2.33
C ASP A 14 16.12 4.73 3.84
N GLU A 15 16.61 5.74 4.56
CA GLU A 15 16.71 5.71 6.03
C GLU A 15 15.33 5.60 6.68
N ARG A 16 14.32 6.26 6.11
CA ARG A 16 12.95 6.16 6.59
C ARG A 16 12.34 4.77 6.37
N MET A 17 12.63 4.13 5.23
CA MET A 17 12.17 2.76 4.98
C MET A 17 12.82 1.77 5.95
N ALA A 18 14.14 1.89 6.18
CA ALA A 18 14.86 1.04 7.13
C ALA A 18 14.28 1.14 8.56
N GLU A 19 13.96 2.35 9.04
CA GLU A 19 13.35 2.54 10.36
C GLU A 19 11.94 1.92 10.44
N TYR A 20 11.15 1.97 9.35
CA TYR A 20 9.84 1.32 9.33
C TYR A 20 9.95 -0.21 9.34
N ASP A 21 10.91 -0.79 8.63
CA ASP A 21 11.14 -2.24 8.64
C ASP A 21 11.51 -2.75 10.03
N GLU A 22 12.36 -2.01 10.75
CA GLU A 22 12.70 -2.32 12.15
C GLU A 22 11.48 -2.23 13.08
N LEU A 23 10.67 -1.19 12.91
CA LEU A 23 9.44 -1.01 13.71
C LEU A 23 8.43 -2.11 13.44
N GLU A 24 8.25 -2.51 12.18
CA GLU A 24 7.36 -3.62 11.81
C GLU A 24 7.83 -4.92 12.46
N LYS A 25 9.12 -5.24 12.36
CA LYS A 25 9.70 -6.44 12.97
C LYS A 25 9.43 -6.49 14.47
N LYS A 26 9.65 -5.38 15.17
CA LYS A 26 9.40 -5.30 16.61
C LYS A 26 7.92 -5.52 16.94
N ILE A 27 7.01 -4.83 16.27
CA ILE A 27 5.57 -4.88 16.57
C ILE A 27 4.94 -6.24 16.21
N VAL A 28 5.32 -6.78 15.05
CA VAL A 28 4.69 -7.97 14.46
C VAL A 28 5.34 -9.25 14.97
N THR A 29 6.68 -9.32 14.96
CA THR A 29 7.41 -10.56 15.21
C THR A 29 7.82 -10.73 16.67
N GLU A 30 8.18 -9.64 17.35
CA GLU A 30 8.70 -9.69 18.73
C GLU A 30 7.59 -9.46 19.77
N ASP A 31 6.79 -8.41 19.58
CA ASP A 31 5.76 -7.99 20.54
C ASP A 31 4.40 -8.68 20.29
N PHE A 32 4.24 -9.39 19.17
CA PHE A 32 3.00 -10.07 18.76
C PHE A 32 1.73 -9.23 18.94
N ALA A 33 1.82 -7.92 18.67
CA ALA A 33 0.72 -6.99 18.93
C ALA A 33 -0.53 -7.31 18.07
N TRP A 34 -0.34 -7.98 16.93
CA TRP A 34 -1.39 -8.46 16.05
C TRP A 34 -0.88 -9.59 15.15
N LEU A 35 -1.79 -10.42 14.63
CA LEU A 35 -1.47 -11.53 13.74
C LEU A 35 -1.81 -11.16 12.27
N PRO A 36 -0.82 -10.94 11.40
CA PRO A 36 -1.08 -10.72 9.97
C PRO A 36 -1.53 -12.03 9.31
N MET A 37 -2.77 -12.07 8.80
CA MET A 37 -3.33 -13.28 8.18
C MET A 37 -3.16 -13.30 6.66
N PHE A 38 -3.48 -12.21 5.97
CA PHE A 38 -3.41 -12.10 4.52
C PHE A 38 -3.34 -10.62 4.09
N SER A 39 -2.74 -10.38 2.91
CA SER A 39 -2.89 -9.12 2.20
C SER A 39 -4.11 -9.18 1.28
N LYS A 40 -4.85 -8.07 1.15
CA LYS A 40 -6.05 -8.02 0.30
C LYS A 40 -5.65 -7.86 -1.17
N GLU A 41 -6.03 -8.84 -1.99
CA GLU A 41 -6.02 -8.68 -3.44
C GLU A 41 -7.27 -7.93 -3.90
N HIS A 42 -7.11 -7.04 -4.89
CA HIS A 42 -8.20 -6.25 -5.44
C HIS A 42 -8.54 -6.74 -6.85
N TYR A 43 -9.67 -7.45 -6.97
CA TYR A 43 -10.17 -7.93 -8.25
C TYR A 43 -11.07 -6.89 -8.94
N TYR A 44 -10.88 -6.71 -10.24
CA TYR A 44 -11.66 -5.77 -11.05
C TYR A 44 -12.30 -6.49 -12.24
N GLY A 45 -13.60 -6.27 -12.45
CA GLY A 45 -14.30 -6.69 -13.65
C GLY A 45 -14.21 -5.62 -14.73
N VAL A 46 -13.54 -5.94 -15.85
CA VAL A 46 -13.38 -5.02 -16.98
C VAL A 46 -14.06 -5.61 -18.22
N SER A 47 -14.74 -4.76 -19.01
CA SER A 47 -15.34 -5.18 -20.27
C SER A 47 -14.28 -5.51 -21.32
N LYS A 48 -14.54 -6.49 -22.19
CA LYS A 48 -13.64 -6.88 -23.29
C LYS A 48 -13.36 -5.75 -24.29
N ASN A 49 -14.18 -4.70 -24.29
CA ASN A 49 -14.08 -3.55 -25.18
C ASN A 49 -13.22 -2.42 -24.60
N ILE A 50 -12.57 -2.61 -23.45
CA ILE A 50 -11.75 -1.59 -22.80
C ILE A 50 -10.28 -2.01 -22.93
N GLU A 51 -9.43 -1.08 -23.36
CA GLU A 51 -7.99 -1.25 -23.45
C GLU A 51 -7.27 -0.19 -22.59
N GLY A 52 -6.17 -0.59 -21.93
CA GLY A 52 -5.34 0.31 -21.14
C GLY A 52 -5.85 0.64 -19.74
N PHE A 53 -6.82 -0.10 -19.20
CA PHE A 53 -7.28 0.08 -17.82
C PHE A 53 -6.15 -0.21 -16.81
N LYS A 54 -5.81 0.77 -15.98
CA LYS A 54 -4.86 0.63 -14.88
C LYS A 54 -5.59 0.75 -13.54
N PRO A 55 -5.58 -0.29 -12.69
CA PRO A 55 -6.22 -0.23 -11.39
C PRO A 55 -5.52 0.77 -10.47
N ASN A 56 -6.27 1.35 -9.54
CA ASN A 56 -5.71 2.20 -8.51
C ASN A 56 -4.92 1.39 -7.50
N TRP A 57 -3.80 1.93 -7.03
CA TRP A 57 -2.91 1.30 -6.05
C TRP A 57 -3.63 0.99 -4.72
N ALA A 58 -4.58 1.84 -4.32
CA ALA A 58 -5.33 1.67 -3.09
C ALA A 58 -6.56 0.75 -3.23
N GLY A 59 -6.78 0.14 -4.40
CA GLY A 59 -7.88 -0.81 -4.55
C GLY A 59 -9.28 -0.20 -4.71
N ILE A 60 -9.36 1.13 -4.84
CA ILE A 60 -10.63 1.87 -4.87
C ILE A 60 -11.22 1.86 -6.29
N SER A 61 -12.49 1.51 -6.41
CA SER A 61 -13.27 1.53 -7.66
C SER A 61 -14.12 2.78 -7.85
N ASP A 62 -14.46 3.50 -6.78
CA ASP A 62 -15.23 4.75 -6.83
C ASP A 62 -14.31 5.95 -7.10
N MET A 63 -13.72 5.98 -8.29
CA MET A 63 -12.94 7.11 -8.77
C MET A 63 -13.00 7.25 -10.28
N ARG A 64 -12.70 8.45 -10.76
CA ARG A 64 -12.59 8.70 -12.20
C ARG A 64 -11.28 8.09 -12.71
N PHE A 65 -11.39 6.92 -13.34
CA PHE A 65 -10.31 6.35 -14.12
C PHE A 65 -10.07 7.18 -15.39
N VAL A 66 -8.80 7.38 -15.76
CA VAL A 66 -8.38 8.14 -16.94
C VAL A 66 -7.35 7.34 -17.74
N GLY A 67 -7.24 7.60 -19.04
CA GLY A 67 -6.19 7.00 -19.88
C GLY A 67 -6.48 5.59 -20.40
N PHE A 68 -7.74 5.16 -20.40
CA PHE A 68 -8.19 3.95 -21.11
C PHE A 68 -9.07 4.34 -22.29
N SER A 69 -9.07 3.52 -23.34
CA SER A 69 -9.87 3.75 -24.53
C SER A 69 -10.81 2.57 -24.80
N LYS A 70 -11.85 2.86 -25.58
CA LYS A 70 -12.63 1.79 -26.20
C LYS A 70 -11.76 1.14 -27.28
N LYS A 71 -11.69 -0.18 -27.26
CA LYS A 71 -11.07 -0.98 -28.32
C LYS A 71 -11.89 -0.93 -29.61
#